data_AF-A0A2I2G2S4-F1
#
_entry.id   AF-A0A2I2G2S4-F1
#
_cell.length_a   1.000
_cell.length_b   1.000
_cell.length_c   1.000
_cell.angle_alpha   90.00
_cell.angle_beta   90.00
_cell.angle_gamma   90.00
#
_symmetry.space_group_name_H-M   'P 1'
#
loop_
_entity.id
_entity.type
_entity.pdbx_description
1 polymer ?
#
loop_
_entity_poly.entity_id
_entity_poly.type
_entity_poly.pdbx_seq_one_letter_code
_entity_poly.pdbx_strand_id
1 'polypeptide(L)'
;MKLHGAAIALTLASSVQAYSPEGTCYRQLGDSMQPHNTYTYQMPTLSMRVCGQQGHRYVAIRGVECYCGSSKPPEKFEVSLENCDTPCRGWPSDKCGGKKAWSVYSTEHFFKPRSSSSRTSTTSMSEKASSTSEV
;
A
#
# COMPACT_ATOMS: atom_id res chain seq x y z
N MET A 1 16.79 26.74 52.60
CA MET A 1 17.14 26.23 51.25
C MET A 1 15.95 25.41 50.76
N LYS A 2 15.09 25.98 49.91
CA LYS A 2 13.90 25.28 49.36
C LYS A 2 14.33 24.61 48.05
N LEU A 3 14.43 23.29 48.06
CA LEU A 3 14.79 22.49 46.90
C LEU A 3 13.52 22.25 46.08
N HIS A 4 13.34 22.98 44.98
CA HIS A 4 12.30 22.69 44.01
C HIS A 4 12.71 21.43 43.23
N GLY A 5 12.12 20.29 43.57
CA GLY A 5 12.28 19.06 42.81
C GLY A 5 11.55 19.17 41.48
N ALA A 6 12.29 19.28 40.38
CA ALA A 6 11.75 19.13 39.04
C ALA A 6 11.51 17.65 38.77
N ALA A 7 10.25 17.21 38.81
CA ALA A 7 9.86 15.90 38.32
C ALA A 7 9.95 15.89 36.79
N ILE A 8 11.03 15.33 36.24
CA ILE A 8 11.13 15.06 34.81
C ILE A 8 10.24 13.85 34.52
N ALA A 9 8.99 14.11 34.13
CA ALA A 9 8.11 13.08 33.59
C ALA A 9 8.66 12.65 32.22
N LEU A 10 9.44 11.57 32.20
CA LEU A 10 9.85 10.87 30.98
C LEU A 10 8.61 10.17 30.39
N THR A 11 7.79 10.91 29.63
CA THR A 11 6.73 10.32 28.84
C THR A 11 7.37 9.53 27.69
N LEU A 12 7.40 8.21 27.81
CA LEU A 12 7.64 7.30 26.69
C LEU A 12 6.42 7.33 25.77
N ALA A 13 6.25 8.42 25.02
CA ALA A 13 5.29 8.48 23.94
C ALA A 13 5.84 7.65 22.78
N SER A 14 5.61 6.33 22.82
CA SER A 14 5.77 5.50 21.63
C SER A 14 4.80 6.03 20.59
N SER A 15 5.30 6.62 19.51
CA SER A 15 4.47 7.03 18.38
C SER A 15 3.87 5.77 17.76
N VAL A 16 2.61 5.47 18.12
CA VAL A 16 1.83 4.44 17.43
C VAL A 16 1.53 5.00 16.04
N GLN A 17 2.43 4.75 15.09
CA GLN A 17 2.19 5.12 13.71
C GLN A 17 1.08 4.22 13.17
N ALA A 18 -0.11 4.77 12.98
CA ALA A 18 -1.16 4.09 12.23
C ALA A 18 -0.64 3.87 10.80
N TYR A 19 -0.47 2.61 10.41
CA TYR A 19 -0.07 2.24 9.05
C TYR A 19 -1.29 2.37 8.13
N SER A 20 -1.29 3.40 7.28
CA SER A 20 -2.20 3.48 6.13
C SER A 20 -1.47 2.90 4.92
N PRO A 21 -2.01 1.90 4.23
CA PRO A 21 -1.38 1.39 3.04
C PRO A 21 -1.44 2.44 1.93
N GLU A 22 -0.31 2.66 1.26
CA GLU A 22 -0.24 3.50 0.07
C GLU A 22 -0.94 2.81 -1.10
N GLY A 23 -1.82 3.53 -1.78
CA GLY A 23 -2.67 2.99 -2.86
C GLY A 23 -2.62 3.85 -4.11
N THR A 24 -3.09 3.28 -5.22
CA THR A 24 -3.28 3.96 -6.51
C THR A 24 -4.77 4.03 -6.83
N CYS A 25 -5.21 4.98 -7.67
CA CYS A 25 -6.63 5.20 -7.94
C CYS A 25 -6.98 4.92 -9.41
N TYR A 26 -8.04 4.15 -9.64
CA TYR A 26 -8.46 3.74 -10.98
C TYR A 26 -9.94 3.96 -11.21
N ARG A 27 -10.33 4.49 -12.38
CA ARG A 27 -11.75 4.56 -12.78
C ARG A 27 -12.31 3.21 -13.25
N GLN A 28 -11.45 2.30 -13.69
CA GLN A 28 -11.80 0.95 -14.19
C GLN A 28 -10.67 -0.04 -13.88
N LEU A 29 -11.01 -1.31 -13.68
CA LEU A 29 -10.07 -2.35 -13.26
C LEU A 29 -9.54 -3.26 -14.39
N GLY A 30 -10.28 -3.37 -15.49
CA GLY A 30 -10.00 -4.37 -16.55
C GLY A 30 -10.35 -5.81 -16.12
N ASP A 31 -10.03 -6.78 -16.97
CA ASP A 31 -10.51 -8.17 -16.82
C ASP A 31 -9.74 -9.01 -15.80
N SER A 32 -8.53 -8.56 -15.41
CA SER A 32 -7.67 -9.29 -14.45
C SER A 32 -8.20 -9.21 -13.01
N MET A 33 -9.12 -8.29 -12.73
CA MET A 33 -9.70 -8.06 -11.41
C MET A 33 -11.08 -8.67 -11.33
N GLN A 34 -11.27 -9.59 -10.40
CA GLN A 34 -12.52 -10.33 -10.22
C GLN A 34 -13.17 -9.98 -8.87
N PRO A 35 -14.51 -9.91 -8.81
CA PRO A 35 -15.22 -9.68 -7.56
C PRO A 35 -14.93 -10.84 -6.60
N HIS A 36 -14.63 -10.51 -5.35
CA HIS A 36 -14.30 -11.52 -4.35
C HIS A 36 -15.28 -11.54 -3.17
N ASN A 37 -15.44 -10.41 -2.48
CA ASN A 37 -16.39 -10.31 -1.38
C ASN A 37 -16.92 -8.89 -1.20
N THR A 38 -17.94 -8.77 -0.37
CA THR A 38 -18.38 -7.48 0.16
C THR A 38 -18.41 -7.56 1.68
N TYR A 39 -17.96 -6.51 2.36
CA TYR A 39 -17.96 -6.47 3.82
C TYR A 39 -18.30 -5.08 4.33
N THR A 40 -19.26 -4.98 5.26
CA THR A 40 -19.78 -3.70 5.76
C THR A 40 -18.70 -2.80 6.33
N TYR A 41 -17.70 -3.37 6.99
CA TYR A 41 -16.56 -2.67 7.58
C TYR A 41 -15.28 -2.91 6.76
N GLN A 42 -15.38 -2.82 5.44
CA GLN A 42 -14.23 -3.03 4.57
C GLN A 42 -13.09 -2.05 4.86
N MET A 43 -11.87 -2.55 4.77
CA MET A 43 -10.63 -1.78 4.85
C MET A 43 -9.54 -2.43 3.96
N PRO A 44 -8.57 -1.67 3.44
CA PRO A 44 -7.48 -2.17 2.62
C PRO A 44 -6.79 -3.40 3.18
N THR A 45 -6.38 -3.34 4.45
CA THR A 45 -5.66 -4.42 5.12
C THR A 45 -6.44 -5.74 5.15
N LEU A 46 -7.77 -5.70 5.30
CA LEU A 46 -8.61 -6.90 5.28
C LEU A 46 -8.63 -7.53 3.89
N SER A 47 -8.91 -6.72 2.86
CA SER A 47 -8.96 -7.18 1.47
C SER A 47 -7.59 -7.66 0.98
N MET A 48 -6.50 -6.97 1.34
CA MET A 48 -5.13 -7.36 1.01
C MET A 48 -4.81 -8.74 1.59
N ARG A 49 -5.16 -8.99 2.85
CA ARG A 49 -5.00 -10.30 3.50
C ARG A 49 -5.81 -11.37 2.76
N VAL A 50 -7.08 -11.13 2.49
CA VAL A 50 -7.95 -12.13 1.86
C VAL A 50 -7.47 -12.47 0.44
N CYS A 51 -7.17 -11.47 -0.37
CA CYS A 51 -6.72 -11.68 -1.75
C CYS A 51 -5.35 -12.35 -1.82
N GLY A 52 -4.38 -11.95 -0.98
CA GLY A 52 -3.06 -12.55 -1.07
C GLY A 52 -2.97 -13.94 -0.44
N GLN A 53 -3.88 -14.32 0.48
CA GLN A 53 -4.03 -15.73 0.91
C GLN A 53 -4.48 -16.64 -0.25
N GLN A 54 -5.08 -16.06 -1.28
CA GLN A 54 -5.49 -16.75 -2.50
C GLN A 54 -4.47 -16.61 -3.64
N GLY A 55 -3.29 -16.04 -3.37
CA GLY A 55 -2.22 -15.87 -4.35
C GLY A 55 -2.40 -14.67 -5.29
N HIS A 56 -3.39 -13.80 -5.06
CA HIS A 56 -3.53 -12.56 -5.82
C HIS A 56 -2.54 -11.50 -5.37
N ARG A 57 -1.96 -10.77 -6.33
CA ARG A 57 -0.93 -9.74 -6.08
C ARG A 57 -1.50 -8.35 -5.84
N TYR A 58 -2.74 -8.13 -6.27
CA TYR A 58 -3.41 -6.85 -6.17
C TYR A 58 -4.82 -7.01 -5.65
N VAL A 59 -5.28 -5.95 -5.02
CA VAL A 59 -6.65 -5.81 -4.54
C VAL A 59 -7.20 -4.45 -4.94
N ALA A 60 -8.47 -4.39 -5.25
CA ALA A 60 -9.19 -3.17 -5.56
C ALA A 60 -10.43 -3.04 -4.66
N ILE A 61 -10.64 -1.85 -4.11
CA ILE A 61 -11.72 -1.58 -3.16
C ILE A 61 -12.52 -0.36 -3.61
N ARG A 62 -13.84 -0.49 -3.51
CA ARG A 62 -14.78 0.62 -3.66
C ARG A 62 -15.91 0.49 -2.65
N GLY A 63 -15.93 1.37 -1.66
CA GLY A 63 -16.84 1.30 -0.52
C GLY A 63 -16.66 0.00 0.26
N VAL A 64 -17.61 -0.93 0.10
CA VAL A 64 -17.61 -2.25 0.74
C VAL A 64 -17.16 -3.38 -0.17
N GLU A 65 -16.95 -3.09 -1.46
CA GLU A 65 -16.62 -4.09 -2.49
C GLU A 65 -15.13 -4.42 -2.46
N CYS A 66 -14.81 -5.72 -2.54
CA CYS A 66 -13.45 -6.26 -2.69
C CYS A 66 -13.31 -6.97 -4.03
N TYR A 67 -12.27 -6.63 -4.76
CA TYR A 67 -11.87 -7.30 -5.98
C TYR A 67 -10.42 -7.76 -5.85
N CYS A 68 -10.12 -8.97 -6.30
CA CYS A 68 -8.77 -9.52 -6.29
C CYS A 68 -8.28 -9.70 -7.72
N GLY A 69 -6.98 -9.48 -7.94
CA GLY A 69 -6.37 -9.65 -9.26
C GLY A 69 -4.91 -10.03 -9.18
N SER A 70 -4.45 -10.76 -10.19
CA SER A 70 -3.04 -11.16 -10.30
C SER A 70 -2.17 -10.07 -10.94
N SER A 71 -2.79 -9.10 -11.62
CA SER A 71 -2.11 -7.98 -12.29
C SER A 71 -2.73 -6.64 -11.89
N LYS A 72 -1.93 -5.58 -11.93
CA LYS A 72 -2.40 -4.20 -11.73
C LYS A 72 -3.38 -3.83 -12.85
N PRO A 73 -4.42 -3.01 -12.58
CA PRO A 73 -5.25 -2.48 -13.65
C PRO A 73 -4.45 -1.71 -14.71
N PRO A 74 -4.94 -1.65 -15.96
CA PRO A 74 -4.27 -0.90 -17.03
C PRO A 74 -4.04 0.58 -16.68
N GLU A 75 -2.83 1.09 -16.89
CA GLU A 75 -2.44 2.47 -16.55
C GLU A 75 -3.33 3.54 -17.20
N LYS A 76 -3.88 3.28 -18.39
CA LYS A 76 -4.84 4.18 -19.07
C LYS A 76 -6.10 4.48 -18.24
N PHE A 77 -6.38 3.68 -17.22
CA PHE A 77 -7.51 3.85 -16.30
C PHE A 77 -7.11 4.48 -14.96
N GLU A 78 -5.84 4.80 -14.76
CA GLU A 78 -5.36 5.49 -13.57
C GLU A 78 -5.87 6.93 -13.56
N VAL A 79 -6.23 7.42 -12.37
CA VAL A 79 -6.77 8.77 -12.14
C VAL A 79 -6.17 9.37 -10.86
N SER A 80 -6.36 10.68 -10.65
CA SER A 80 -5.93 11.37 -9.42
C SER A 80 -6.44 10.66 -8.16
N LEU A 81 -5.60 10.60 -7.12
CA LEU A 81 -5.94 10.06 -5.80
C LEU A 81 -7.13 10.76 -5.15
N GLU A 82 -7.44 12.00 -5.53
CA GLU A 82 -8.62 12.73 -5.08
C GLU A 82 -9.93 12.02 -5.48
N ASN A 83 -9.92 11.23 -6.54
CA ASN A 83 -11.08 10.40 -6.92
C ASN A 83 -11.26 9.19 -5.99
N CYS A 84 -10.27 8.88 -5.15
CA CYS A 84 -10.25 7.79 -4.20
C CYS A 84 -10.14 8.30 -2.75
N ASP A 85 -10.90 9.34 -2.43
CA ASP A 85 -10.86 10.03 -1.14
C ASP A 85 -11.84 9.47 -0.10
N THR A 86 -12.70 8.51 -0.49
CA THR A 86 -13.77 8.00 0.37
C THR A 86 -13.18 7.21 1.54
N PRO A 87 -13.47 7.60 2.79
CA PRO A 87 -12.95 6.93 3.96
C PRO A 87 -13.55 5.53 4.09
N CYS A 88 -12.74 4.58 4.54
CA CYS A 88 -13.20 3.22 4.80
C CYS A 88 -14.12 3.16 6.03
N ARG A 89 -15.17 2.32 5.96
CA ARG A 89 -16.09 2.11 7.09
C ARG A 89 -15.43 1.38 8.25
N GLY A 90 -14.50 0.46 7.97
CA GLY A 90 -13.78 -0.28 9.02
C GLY A 90 -12.65 0.53 9.65
N TRP A 91 -12.04 1.44 8.90
CA TRP A 91 -10.93 2.29 9.36
C TRP A 91 -10.91 3.63 8.62
N PRO A 92 -11.54 4.70 9.15
CA PRO A 92 -11.75 5.94 8.40
C PRO A 92 -10.48 6.69 7.94
N SER A 93 -9.32 6.38 8.52
CA SER A 93 -8.03 6.93 8.07
C SER A 93 -7.57 6.35 6.74
N ASP A 94 -8.06 5.16 6.36
CA ASP A 94 -7.76 4.51 5.09
C ASP A 94 -8.74 4.94 4.00
N LYS A 95 -8.37 4.69 2.74
CA LYS A 95 -9.18 5.01 1.55
C LYS A 95 -9.82 3.76 0.94
N CYS A 96 -11.12 3.81 0.68
CA CYS A 96 -11.91 2.72 0.10
C CYS A 96 -12.51 3.15 -1.24
N GLY A 97 -11.66 3.65 -2.14
CA GLY A 97 -12.04 4.14 -3.46
C GLY A 97 -12.79 5.47 -3.40
N GLY A 98 -13.70 5.66 -4.36
CA GLY A 98 -14.57 6.82 -4.45
C GLY A 98 -15.88 6.50 -5.15
N LYS A 99 -16.71 7.53 -5.40
CA LYS A 99 -18.03 7.35 -6.03
C LYS A 99 -17.98 6.58 -7.34
N LYS A 100 -16.90 6.75 -8.13
CA LYS A 100 -16.69 6.12 -9.44
C LYS A 100 -15.26 5.62 -9.65
N ALA A 101 -14.50 5.43 -8.58
CA ALA A 101 -13.11 5.00 -8.66
C ALA A 101 -12.76 3.97 -7.58
N TRP A 102 -11.70 3.23 -7.83
CA TRP A 102 -11.22 2.11 -7.05
C TRP A 102 -9.86 2.45 -6.45
N SER A 103 -9.72 2.28 -5.14
CA SER A 103 -8.40 2.26 -4.51
C SER A 103 -7.77 0.90 -4.75
N VAL A 104 -6.56 0.86 -5.28
CA VAL A 104 -5.83 -0.35 -5.62
C VAL A 104 -4.56 -0.46 -4.81
N TYR A 105 -4.36 -1.62 -4.17
CA TYR A 105 -3.24 -1.90 -3.27
C TYR A 105 -2.51 -3.18 -3.68
N SER A 106 -1.20 -3.23 -3.42
CA SER A 106 -0.38 -4.45 -3.59
C SER A 106 -0.46 -5.34 -2.37
N THR A 107 -0.71 -6.64 -2.53
CA THR A 107 -0.74 -7.58 -1.41
C THR A 107 0.66 -7.92 -0.88
N GLU A 108 1.74 -7.55 -1.58
CA GLU A 108 3.11 -7.97 -1.27
C GLU A 108 3.54 -7.65 0.16
N HIS A 109 3.08 -6.53 0.74
CA HIS A 109 3.42 -6.16 2.11
C HIS A 109 2.86 -7.12 3.18
N PHE A 110 1.82 -7.90 2.86
CA PHE A 110 1.19 -8.86 3.77
C PHE A 110 1.72 -10.28 3.64
N PHE A 111 2.40 -10.60 2.53
CA PHE A 111 2.85 -11.96 2.20
C PHE A 111 4.35 -12.11 2.05
N LYS A 112 5.16 -11.09 2.40
CA LYS A 112 6.61 -11.31 2.55
C LYS A 112 6.80 -12.41 3.61
N PRO A 113 7.30 -13.62 3.25
CA PRO A 113 7.77 -14.52 4.28
C PRO A 113 8.83 -13.74 5.07
N ARG A 114 8.76 -13.80 6.41
CA ARG A 114 9.74 -13.17 7.28
C ARG A 114 11.09 -13.85 7.08
N SER A 115 11.85 -13.38 6.08
CA SER A 115 13.28 -13.57 5.71
C SER A 115 13.34 -13.43 4.18
N SER A 116 13.96 -12.43 3.57
CA SER A 116 15.30 -11.90 3.81
C SER A 116 15.34 -10.37 3.73
N SER A 117 16.01 -9.78 4.71
CA SER A 117 16.70 -8.50 4.53
C SER A 117 17.77 -8.69 3.46
N SER A 118 17.41 -8.55 2.18
CA SER A 118 18.40 -8.33 1.13
C SER A 118 18.76 -6.85 1.19
N ARG A 119 19.65 -6.49 2.12
CA ARG A 119 20.54 -5.35 1.89
C ARG A 119 21.40 -5.72 0.71
N THR A 120 20.95 -5.36 -0.48
CA THR A 120 21.86 -5.17 -1.59
C THR A 120 21.64 -3.74 -2.02
N SER A 121 22.48 -2.88 -1.47
CA SER A 121 22.77 -1.56 -1.99
C SER A 121 23.38 -1.77 -3.38
N THR A 122 22.53 -1.92 -4.41
CA THR A 122 22.97 -1.73 -5.79
C THR A 122 23.05 -0.22 -6.00
N THR A 123 24.21 0.33 -5.65
CA THR A 123 24.66 1.62 -6.15
C THR A 123 24.55 1.61 -7.67
N SER A 124 23.57 2.33 -8.19
CA SER A 124 23.54 2.74 -9.59
C SER A 124 24.70 3.69 -9.83
N MET A 125 25.50 3.46 -10.87
CA MET A 125 25.97 4.51 -11.79
C MET A 125 26.28 3.89 -13.15
N SER A 126 25.71 4.51 -14.18
CA SER A 126 25.84 4.17 -15.60
C SER A 126 27.01 4.94 -16.24
N GLU A 127 27.42 4.46 -17.42
CA GLU A 127 28.14 5.16 -18.52
C GLU A 127 29.65 5.46 -18.31
N LYS A 128 30.55 5.47 -19.31
CA LYS A 128 30.60 5.10 -20.75
C LYS A 128 32.04 5.38 -21.26
N ALA A 129 32.55 4.51 -22.16
CA ALA A 129 33.56 4.68 -23.24
C ALA A 129 35.05 5.08 -23.00
N SER A 130 35.95 4.32 -23.65
CA SER A 130 36.98 4.72 -24.65
C SER A 130 38.31 3.94 -24.47
N SER A 131 38.63 2.95 -25.34
CA SER A 131 39.67 2.94 -26.43
C SER A 131 41.13 3.01 -25.91
N THR A 132 42.09 2.09 -26.17
CA THR A 132 42.76 1.64 -27.42
C THR A 132 43.68 0.42 -27.12
N SER A 133 43.68 -0.68 -27.88
CA SER A 133 44.57 -1.10 -28.99
C SER A 133 46.04 -1.46 -28.66
N GLU A 134 46.44 -2.66 -29.12
CA GLU A 134 47.79 -3.11 -29.58
C GLU A 134 48.90 -3.27 -28.50
N VAL A 135 49.77 -4.29 -28.48
CA VAL A 135 50.25 -5.34 -29.40
C VAL A 135 50.61 -6.60 -28.59
#